data_AF-A0A371E614-F1
#
_entry.id   AF-A0A371E614-F1
#
_cell.length_a   1.000
_cell.length_b   1.000
_cell.length_c   1.000
_cell.angle_alpha   90.00
_cell.angle_beta   90.00
_cell.angle_gamma   90.00
#
_symmetry.space_group_name_H-M   'P 1'
#
loop_
_entity.id
_entity.type
_entity.pdbx_description
1 polymer ?
#
loop_
_entity_poly.entity_id
_entity_poly.type
_entity_poly.pdbx_seq_one_letter_code
_entity_poly.pdbx_strand_id
1 'polypeptide(L)'
;MASGGYFSVLLHAFVFATLATSGLSQLSPNYYDYSCPNALSTIKSVVEAAVQKEYRMGASLLRLHFHDCFVNGCDGSLLLDPSPTIDSEKNALPNFQSARGFEVVDAIKQAVDQACGKPIVSCADILAVAARDSVVALGGPTWDVELGRRDSTTASRAAANQEIPAPFFSLSQLITNFKNHGLDEKDLVVLSGGHTIGYARCLSFRDRIYNDTDIDPNFAQYLKYICPRNGGDSNLSPLDPTAANFDLAYYSSLVQKTGLLHSDQELFNGASTDALVQQYSYDTEGFFEDFANSMIKMGNIQPLTGDQGEIRVNCRKVNY
;
A
#
# COMPACT_ATOMS: atom_id res chain seq x y z
N MET A 1 -73.06 -48.00 2.14
CA MET A 1 -72.10 -48.33 3.22
C MET A 1 -70.70 -48.15 2.64
N ALA A 2 -69.92 -47.34 3.34
CA ALA A 2 -68.78 -46.60 2.79
C ALA A 2 -67.52 -47.44 2.56
N SER A 3 -66.70 -46.89 1.66
CA SER A 3 -65.38 -47.25 1.19
C SER A 3 -64.31 -47.46 2.28
N GLY A 4 -63.36 -48.36 2.04
CA GLY A 4 -62.06 -48.40 2.71
C GLY A 4 -60.95 -48.63 1.69
N GLY A 5 -60.33 -47.54 1.21
CA GLY A 5 -59.18 -47.57 0.32
C GLY A 5 -57.88 -47.74 1.11
N TYR A 6 -56.93 -48.49 0.55
CA TYR A 6 -55.54 -48.47 0.99
C TYR A 6 -54.77 -47.53 0.06
N PHE A 7 -54.59 -46.29 0.51
CA PHE A 7 -53.73 -45.31 -0.15
C PHE A 7 -52.28 -45.59 0.26
N SER A 8 -51.45 -45.99 -0.71
CA SER A 8 -50.00 -46.03 -0.57
C SER A 8 -49.49 -44.59 -0.54
N VAL A 9 -48.94 -44.15 0.60
CA VAL A 9 -48.30 -42.84 0.74
C VAL A 9 -46.80 -43.01 0.50
N LEU A 10 -46.36 -42.77 -0.74
CA LEU A 10 -44.94 -42.61 -1.07
C LEU A 10 -44.48 -41.21 -0.62
N LEU A 11 -43.81 -41.16 0.53
CA LEU A 11 -43.15 -39.96 1.03
C LEU A 11 -41.90 -39.70 0.16
N HIS A 12 -41.98 -38.75 -0.78
CA HIS A 12 -40.81 -38.25 -1.50
C HIS A 12 -40.08 -37.24 -0.59
N ALA A 13 -38.96 -37.68 0.00
CA ALA A 13 -38.04 -36.77 0.66
C ALA A 13 -37.32 -35.93 -0.41
N PHE A 14 -37.75 -34.68 -0.61
CA PHE A 14 -36.96 -33.70 -1.34
C PHE A 14 -35.79 -33.25 -0.46
N VAL A 15 -34.62 -33.84 -0.68
CA VAL A 15 -33.36 -33.31 -0.16
C VAL A 15 -33.01 -32.09 -1.02
N PHE A 16 -33.35 -30.89 -0.54
CA PHE A 16 -32.72 -29.67 -1.05
C PHE A 16 -31.28 -29.66 -0.54
N ALA A 17 -30.36 -30.22 -1.34
CA ALA A 17 -28.95 -29.94 -1.19
C ALA A 17 -28.74 -28.47 -1.57
N THR A 18 -28.82 -27.57 -0.59
CA THR A 18 -28.28 -26.22 -0.74
C THR A 18 -26.77 -26.35 -0.89
N LEU A 19 -26.30 -26.37 -2.13
CA LEU A 19 -24.92 -26.03 -2.44
C LEU A 19 -24.72 -24.59 -1.96
N ALA A 20 -24.26 -24.42 -0.72
CA ALA A 20 -23.61 -23.20 -0.30
C ALA A 20 -22.33 -23.11 -1.11
N THR A 21 -22.42 -22.56 -2.32
CA THR A 21 -21.25 -22.01 -2.99
C THR A 21 -20.83 -20.84 -2.11
N SER A 22 -19.87 -21.07 -1.22
CA SER A 22 -19.01 -20.01 -0.72
C SER A 22 -18.26 -19.46 -1.93
N GLY A 23 -18.93 -18.59 -2.68
CA GLY A 23 -18.29 -17.81 -3.72
C GLY A 23 -17.23 -16.99 -3.02
N LEU A 24 -15.96 -17.30 -3.25
CA LEU A 24 -14.87 -16.36 -3.01
C LEU A 24 -15.30 -15.07 -3.72
N SER A 25 -15.68 -14.05 -2.95
CA SER A 25 -16.04 -12.76 -3.53
C SER A 25 -14.75 -12.19 -4.09
N GLN A 26 -14.56 -12.33 -5.39
CA GLN A 26 -13.42 -11.74 -6.09
C GLN A 26 -13.47 -10.23 -5.91
N LEU A 27 -12.31 -9.61 -5.75
CA LEU A 27 -12.23 -8.15 -5.77
C LEU A 27 -12.73 -7.62 -7.13
N SER A 28 -13.33 -6.43 -7.11
CA SER A 28 -13.85 -5.79 -8.31
C SER A 28 -13.79 -4.27 -8.19
N PRO A 29 -13.49 -3.53 -9.26
CA PRO A 29 -13.54 -2.06 -9.22
C PRO A 29 -14.93 -1.49 -8.92
N ASN A 30 -15.97 -2.27 -9.21
CA ASN A 30 -17.37 -1.85 -9.09
C ASN A 30 -18.04 -2.32 -7.79
N TYR A 31 -17.25 -2.81 -6.81
CA TYR A 31 -17.78 -3.47 -5.60
C TYR A 31 -18.76 -2.60 -4.80
N TYR A 32 -18.55 -1.27 -4.78
CA TYR A 32 -19.40 -0.33 -4.04
C TYR A 32 -20.44 0.41 -4.89
N ASP A 33 -20.51 0.16 -6.21
CA ASP A 33 -21.36 0.95 -7.13
C ASP A 33 -22.84 0.98 -6.75
N TYR A 34 -23.34 -0.13 -6.20
CA TYR A 34 -24.73 -0.23 -5.74
C TYR A 34 -24.89 0.08 -4.24
N SER A 35 -23.94 -0.39 -3.42
CA SER A 35 -24.05 -0.33 -1.96
C SER A 35 -23.69 1.04 -1.39
N CYS A 36 -22.73 1.75 -2.01
CA CYS A 36 -22.39 3.13 -1.74
C CYS A 36 -21.81 3.84 -2.98
N PRO A 37 -22.67 4.32 -3.89
CA PRO A 37 -22.23 4.94 -5.16
C PRO A 37 -21.31 6.16 -4.97
N ASN A 38 -21.40 6.86 -3.83
CA ASN A 38 -20.60 8.05 -3.55
C ASN A 38 -19.26 7.73 -2.86
N ALA A 39 -18.96 6.47 -2.54
CA ALA A 39 -17.78 6.08 -1.76
C ALA A 39 -16.48 6.64 -2.37
N LEU A 40 -16.17 6.27 -3.61
CA LEU A 40 -14.91 6.64 -4.26
C LEU A 40 -14.76 8.15 -4.45
N SER A 41 -15.84 8.83 -4.85
CA SER A 41 -15.82 10.31 -4.99
C SER A 41 -15.58 11.03 -3.66
N THR A 42 -16.05 10.43 -2.56
CA THR A 42 -15.88 10.98 -1.20
C THR A 42 -14.44 10.78 -0.73
N ILE A 43 -13.87 9.58 -0.92
CA ILE A 43 -12.45 9.31 -0.62
C ILE A 43 -11.56 10.29 -1.38
N LYS A 44 -11.75 10.40 -2.70
CA LYS A 44 -10.99 11.30 -3.57
C LYS A 44 -11.01 12.73 -3.07
N SER A 45 -12.18 13.26 -2.73
CA SER A 45 -12.33 14.64 -2.26
C SER A 45 -11.53 14.91 -0.97
N VAL A 46 -11.53 13.97 -0.03
CA VAL A 46 -10.76 14.09 1.23
C VAL A 46 -9.25 13.98 0.98
N VAL A 47 -8.83 13.05 0.12
CA VAL A 47 -7.42 12.87 -0.27
C VAL A 47 -6.89 14.12 -0.97
N GLU A 48 -7.60 14.63 -1.99
CA GLU A 48 -7.19 15.84 -2.71
C GLU A 48 -7.06 17.04 -1.77
N ALA A 49 -8.01 17.24 -0.85
CA ALA A 49 -7.93 18.31 0.15
C ALA A 49 -6.72 18.14 1.08
N ALA A 50 -6.40 16.90 1.49
CA ALA A 50 -5.26 16.61 2.34
C ALA A 50 -3.92 16.83 1.61
N VAL A 51 -3.81 16.39 0.35
CA VAL A 51 -2.62 16.58 -0.49
C VAL A 51 -2.40 18.06 -0.83
N GLN A 52 -3.46 18.81 -1.14
CA GLN A 52 -3.36 20.26 -1.37
C GLN A 52 -2.89 21.02 -0.13
N LYS A 53 -3.22 20.52 1.07
CA LYS A 53 -2.75 21.09 2.34
C LYS A 53 -1.29 20.75 2.64
N GLU A 54 -0.87 19.52 2.34
CA GLU A 54 0.52 19.06 2.49
C GLU A 54 0.83 18.02 1.39
N TYR A 55 1.60 18.39 0.36
CA TYR A 55 1.90 17.48 -0.76
C TYR A 55 2.51 16.14 -0.32
N ARG A 56 3.33 16.14 0.75
CA ARG A 56 3.91 14.93 1.34
C ARG A 56 2.86 13.93 1.84
N MET A 57 1.62 14.38 2.12
CA MET A 57 0.55 13.49 2.53
C MET A 57 0.24 12.44 1.46
N GLY A 58 0.33 12.79 0.18
CA GLY A 58 0.09 11.82 -0.90
C GLY A 58 1.10 10.67 -0.87
N ALA A 59 2.39 10.99 -0.74
CA ALA A 59 3.43 9.98 -0.55
C ALA A 59 3.24 9.14 0.73
N SER A 60 2.72 9.77 1.79
CA SER A 60 2.46 9.10 3.06
C SER A 60 1.34 8.06 2.94
N LEU A 61 0.24 8.42 2.27
CA LEU A 61 -0.92 7.54 2.04
C LEU A 61 -0.57 6.39 1.08
N LEU A 62 0.20 6.66 0.02
CA LEU A 62 0.75 5.63 -0.87
C LEU A 62 1.57 4.61 -0.06
N ARG A 63 2.47 5.09 0.82
CA ARG A 63 3.30 4.23 1.66
C ARG A 63 2.48 3.44 2.69
N LEU A 64 1.39 3.99 3.23
CA LEU A 64 0.53 3.22 4.14
C LEU A 64 -0.07 1.99 3.45
N HIS A 65 -0.50 2.12 2.18
CA HIS A 65 -1.02 0.97 1.44
C HIS A 65 0.05 -0.09 1.17
N PHE A 66 1.26 0.32 0.77
CA PHE A 66 2.40 -0.59 0.62
C PHE A 66 2.71 -1.35 1.93
N HIS A 67 2.78 -0.62 3.05
CA HIS A 67 3.09 -1.21 4.35
C HIS A 67 1.99 -2.14 4.87
N ASP A 68 0.73 -1.88 4.54
CA ASP A 68 -0.39 -2.76 4.85
C ASP A 68 -0.26 -4.06 4.04
N CYS A 69 -0.17 -3.95 2.72
CA CYS A 69 -0.12 -5.12 1.83
C CYS A 69 1.08 -6.05 2.05
N PHE A 70 2.21 -5.51 2.49
CA PHE A 70 3.42 -6.29 2.77
C PHE A 70 3.39 -7.02 4.11
N VAL A 71 2.33 -6.89 4.93
CA VAL A 71 2.24 -7.55 6.24
C VAL A 71 0.95 -8.34 6.34
N ASN A 72 1.02 -9.66 6.11
CA ASN A 72 -0.16 -10.55 6.04
C ASN A 72 -1.22 -10.18 4.97
N GLY A 73 -0.88 -9.31 4.01
CA GLY A 73 -1.79 -8.89 2.94
C GLY A 73 -2.50 -7.58 3.19
N CYS A 74 -3.26 -7.11 2.21
CA CYS A 74 -3.93 -5.81 2.28
C CYS A 74 -5.23 -5.91 3.11
N ASP A 75 -5.10 -5.88 4.44
CA ASP A 75 -6.20 -6.16 5.37
C ASP A 75 -6.46 -5.02 6.37
N GLY A 76 -5.77 -3.89 6.23
CA GLY A 76 -5.86 -2.75 7.11
C GLY A 76 -5.31 -2.99 8.53
N SER A 77 -4.56 -4.07 8.77
CA SER A 77 -3.92 -4.40 10.05
C SER A 77 -3.01 -3.26 10.55
N LEU A 78 -2.30 -2.61 9.64
CA LEU A 78 -1.43 -1.45 9.91
C LEU A 78 -2.15 -0.33 10.67
N LEU A 79 -3.46 -0.19 10.46
CA LEU A 79 -4.27 0.90 11.01
C LEU A 79 -4.63 0.69 12.49
N LEU A 80 -4.57 -0.54 13.00
CA LEU A 80 -4.94 -0.85 14.38
C LEU A 80 -3.98 -0.20 15.38
N ASP A 81 -4.53 0.50 16.37
CA ASP A 81 -3.78 1.04 17.49
C ASP A 81 -3.53 -0.03 18.57
N PRO A 82 -2.50 0.15 19.43
CA PRO A 82 -2.23 -0.79 20.52
C PRO A 82 -3.44 -0.99 21.44
N SER A 83 -3.68 -2.24 21.83
CA SER A 83 -4.69 -2.62 22.81
C SER A 83 -4.20 -3.82 23.63
N PRO A 84 -4.92 -4.26 24.69
CA PRO A 84 -4.54 -5.46 25.43
C PRO A 84 -4.36 -6.73 24.57
N THR A 85 -4.99 -6.78 23.40
CA THR A 85 -4.93 -7.93 22.47
C THR A 85 -4.24 -7.61 21.15
N ILE A 86 -3.75 -6.38 20.94
CA ILE A 86 -3.14 -5.92 19.68
C ILE A 86 -1.76 -5.32 19.96
N ASP A 87 -0.71 -6.00 19.49
CA ASP A 87 0.63 -5.41 19.35
C ASP A 87 0.72 -4.72 17.98
N SER A 88 0.46 -3.42 17.97
CA SER A 88 0.31 -2.62 16.76
C SER A 88 1.57 -2.59 15.90
N GLU A 89 1.38 -2.77 14.60
CA GLU A 89 2.42 -2.60 13.58
C GLU A 89 2.98 -1.18 13.50
N LYS A 90 2.26 -0.17 14.01
CA LYS A 90 2.77 1.21 14.11
C LYS A 90 4.04 1.32 14.96
N ASN A 91 4.28 0.33 15.84
CA ASN A 91 5.48 0.23 16.67
C ASN A 91 6.59 -0.64 16.05
N ALA A 92 6.39 -1.20 14.86
CA ALA A 92 7.43 -1.91 14.12
C ALA A 92 8.52 -0.91 13.64
N LEU A 93 9.76 -1.37 13.52
CA LEU A 93 10.91 -0.58 13.07
C LEU A 93 10.64 0.24 11.78
N PRO A 94 10.05 -0.33 10.71
CA PRO A 94 9.78 0.44 9.48
C PRO A 94 8.66 1.49 9.63
N ASN A 95 7.82 1.38 10.65
CA ASN A 95 6.65 2.22 10.89
C ASN A 95 6.87 3.29 11.96
N PHE A 96 7.61 2.95 13.02
CA PHE A 96 7.74 3.79 14.20
C PHE A 96 8.41 5.13 13.89
N GLN A 97 7.69 6.22 14.19
CA GLN A 97 8.09 7.59 13.84
C GLN A 97 8.39 7.78 12.34
N SER A 98 7.79 6.96 11.48
CA SER A 98 8.02 6.95 10.03
C SER A 98 6.71 7.00 9.26
N ALA A 99 5.83 6.00 9.45
CA ALA A 99 4.50 5.96 8.88
C ALA A 99 3.63 7.08 9.46
N ARG A 100 2.82 7.73 8.60
CA ARG A 100 1.98 8.89 8.95
C ARG A 100 0.79 9.02 8.01
N GLY A 101 -0.17 9.88 8.35
CA GLY A 101 -1.41 10.07 7.57
C GLY A 101 -2.60 9.26 8.10
N PHE A 102 -2.45 8.59 9.25
CA PHE A 102 -3.53 7.82 9.90
C PHE A 102 -4.75 8.69 10.20
N GLU A 103 -4.54 9.96 10.56
CA GLU A 103 -5.58 10.96 10.78
C GLU A 103 -6.36 11.33 9.51
N VAL A 104 -5.74 11.22 8.34
CA VAL A 104 -6.42 11.41 7.06
C VAL A 104 -7.26 10.19 6.73
N VAL A 105 -6.77 8.98 7.03
CA VAL A 105 -7.55 7.74 6.92
C VAL A 105 -8.79 7.78 7.82
N ASP A 106 -8.67 8.30 9.05
CA ASP A 106 -9.82 8.50 9.94
C ASP A 106 -10.85 9.48 9.34
N ALA A 107 -10.39 10.59 8.78
CA ALA A 107 -11.25 11.59 8.14
C ALA A 107 -11.96 11.02 6.90
N ILE A 108 -11.25 10.23 6.08
CA ILE A 108 -11.84 9.50 4.95
C ILE A 108 -12.92 8.55 5.46
N LYS A 109 -12.60 7.73 6.47
CA LYS A 109 -13.54 6.75 7.02
C LYS A 109 -14.82 7.40 7.51
N GLN A 110 -14.69 8.49 8.27
CA GLN A 110 -15.83 9.25 8.76
C GLN A 110 -16.68 9.81 7.61
N ALA A 111 -16.05 10.43 6.62
CA ALA A 111 -16.75 11.04 5.50
C ALA A 111 -17.49 9.99 4.65
N VAL A 112 -16.85 8.86 4.39
CA VAL A 112 -17.43 7.76 3.61
C VAL A 112 -18.59 7.13 4.37
N ASP A 113 -18.44 6.82 5.66
CA ASP A 113 -19.54 6.24 6.45
C ASP A 113 -20.75 7.19 6.50
N GLN A 114 -20.53 8.50 6.58
CA GLN A 114 -21.58 9.51 6.48
C GLN A 114 -22.23 9.52 5.09
N ALA A 115 -21.45 9.50 4.01
CA ALA A 115 -21.96 9.50 2.64
C ALA A 115 -22.75 8.21 2.30
N CYS A 116 -22.35 7.09 2.88
CA CYS A 116 -23.02 5.79 2.72
C CYS A 116 -24.19 5.59 3.71
N GLY A 117 -24.32 6.45 4.72
CA GLY A 117 -25.32 6.35 5.80
C GLY A 117 -25.08 5.19 6.80
N LYS A 118 -24.02 4.41 6.60
CA LYS A 118 -23.58 3.30 7.46
C LYS A 118 -22.15 2.87 7.08
N PRO A 119 -21.45 2.12 7.93
CA PRO A 119 -20.13 1.56 7.60
C PRO A 119 -20.25 0.46 6.54
N ILE A 120 -19.86 0.77 5.30
CA ILE A 120 -19.88 -0.18 4.17
C ILE A 120 -18.48 -0.42 3.62
N VAL A 121 -17.68 0.63 3.51
CA VAL A 121 -16.33 0.57 2.93
C VAL A 121 -15.33 0.18 4.02
N SER A 122 -14.55 -0.87 3.76
CA SER A 122 -13.49 -1.31 4.67
C SER A 122 -12.34 -0.30 4.74
N CYS A 123 -11.57 -0.33 5.82
CA CYS A 123 -10.39 0.51 5.93
C CYS A 123 -9.26 0.03 5.00
N ALA A 124 -9.19 -1.28 4.72
CA ALA A 124 -8.30 -1.85 3.71
C ALA A 124 -8.58 -1.24 2.31
N ASP A 125 -9.84 -1.16 1.88
CA ASP A 125 -10.18 -0.52 0.60
C ASP A 125 -9.96 1.01 0.64
N ILE A 126 -10.16 1.67 1.78
CA ILE A 126 -9.79 3.08 1.93
C ILE A 126 -8.30 3.31 1.66
N LEU A 127 -7.40 2.46 2.17
CA LEU A 127 -5.97 2.58 1.88
C LEU A 127 -5.66 2.41 0.39
N ALA A 128 -6.25 1.41 -0.25
CA ALA A 128 -6.03 1.16 -1.68
C ALA A 128 -6.48 2.35 -2.56
N VAL A 129 -7.68 2.89 -2.30
CA VAL A 129 -8.21 4.04 -3.03
C VAL A 129 -7.41 5.31 -2.71
N ALA A 130 -7.07 5.53 -1.43
CA ALA A 130 -6.29 6.69 -1.03
C ALA A 130 -4.89 6.72 -1.65
N ALA A 131 -4.25 5.55 -1.81
CA ALA A 131 -2.98 5.44 -2.53
C ALA A 131 -3.12 5.87 -3.99
N ARG A 132 -4.16 5.40 -4.70
CA ARG A 132 -4.43 5.78 -6.10
C ARG A 132 -4.69 7.27 -6.22
N ASP A 133 -5.62 7.80 -5.43
CA ASP A 133 -6.00 9.21 -5.49
C ASP A 133 -4.83 10.14 -5.11
N SER A 134 -3.93 9.68 -4.23
CA SER A 134 -2.70 10.41 -3.88
C SER A 134 -1.73 10.52 -5.05
N VAL A 135 -1.51 9.42 -5.78
CA VAL A 135 -0.65 9.41 -6.98
C VAL A 135 -1.22 10.32 -8.06
N VAL A 136 -2.53 10.22 -8.32
CA VAL A 136 -3.23 11.09 -9.30
C VAL A 136 -3.16 12.57 -8.89
N ALA A 137 -3.37 12.89 -7.62
CA ALA A 137 -3.30 14.27 -7.12
C ALA A 137 -1.91 14.89 -7.25
N LEU A 138 -0.86 14.06 -7.37
CA LEU A 138 0.53 14.46 -7.58
C LEU A 138 0.97 14.33 -9.05
N GLY A 139 0.03 14.12 -9.99
CA GLY A 139 0.30 14.11 -11.43
C GLY A 139 0.67 12.75 -12.02
N GLY A 140 0.57 11.68 -11.24
CA GLY A 140 0.86 10.31 -11.68
C GLY A 140 -0.32 9.62 -12.37
N PRO A 141 -0.18 8.31 -12.67
CA PRO A 141 -1.22 7.54 -13.34
C PRO A 141 -2.44 7.29 -12.46
N THR A 142 -3.56 6.99 -13.11
CA THR A 142 -4.73 6.36 -12.48
C THR A 142 -4.76 4.88 -12.81
N TRP A 143 -5.48 4.11 -12.01
CA TRP A 143 -5.83 2.72 -12.29
C TRP A 143 -7.17 2.37 -11.66
N ASP A 144 -7.75 1.27 -12.14
CA ASP A 144 -8.96 0.69 -11.56
C ASP A 144 -8.58 -0.08 -10.31
N VAL A 145 -8.82 0.53 -9.14
CA VAL A 145 -8.55 -0.11 -7.86
C VAL A 145 -9.52 -1.27 -7.70
N GLU A 146 -9.00 -2.48 -7.54
CA GLU A 146 -9.79 -3.66 -7.17
C GLU A 146 -10.30 -3.51 -5.74
N LEU A 147 -11.61 -3.70 -5.48
CA LEU A 147 -12.26 -3.42 -4.17
C LEU A 147 -13.03 -4.64 -3.65
N GLY A 148 -13.35 -4.62 -2.36
CA GLY A 148 -14.04 -5.69 -1.65
C GLY A 148 -13.18 -6.37 -0.58
N ARG A 149 -12.04 -5.75 -0.21
CA ARG A 149 -11.22 -6.22 0.91
C ARG A 149 -11.96 -6.03 2.21
N ARG A 150 -11.65 -6.85 3.19
CA ARG A 150 -12.17 -6.77 4.55
C ARG A 150 -11.05 -6.50 5.54
N ASP A 151 -11.44 -5.95 6.67
CA ASP A 151 -10.54 -5.52 7.72
C ASP A 151 -10.15 -6.68 8.64
N SER A 152 -8.87 -6.75 8.97
CA SER A 152 -8.35 -7.71 9.93
C SER A 152 -8.79 -7.41 11.36
N THR A 153 -8.79 -8.46 12.17
CA THR A 153 -9.06 -8.38 13.62
C THR A 153 -7.77 -8.50 14.45
N THR A 154 -6.61 -8.52 13.79
CA THR A 154 -5.29 -8.72 14.38
C THR A 154 -4.26 -7.84 13.66
N ALA A 155 -3.16 -7.51 14.34
CA ALA A 155 -1.97 -6.91 13.72
C ALA A 155 -0.73 -7.70 14.14
N SER A 156 0.33 -7.64 13.34
CA SER A 156 1.58 -8.37 13.61
C SER A 156 2.80 -7.48 13.49
N ARG A 157 3.18 -6.84 14.60
CA ARG A 157 4.45 -6.09 14.70
C ARG A 157 5.67 -6.93 14.29
N ALA A 158 5.66 -8.22 14.61
CA ALA A 158 6.74 -9.13 14.25
C ALA A 158 6.85 -9.33 12.73
N ALA A 159 5.73 -9.61 12.05
CA ALA A 159 5.69 -9.72 10.59
C ALA A 159 6.09 -8.39 9.94
N ALA A 160 5.60 -7.25 10.42
CA ALA A 160 6.02 -5.94 9.92
C ALA A 160 7.54 -5.68 10.02
N ASN A 161 8.22 -6.19 11.06
CA ASN A 161 9.68 -6.08 11.15
C ASN A 161 10.43 -7.01 10.17
N GLN A 162 9.79 -8.07 9.71
CA GLN A 162 10.41 -9.11 8.89
C GLN A 162 10.12 -8.93 7.39
N GLU A 163 8.89 -8.53 7.06
CA GLU A 163 8.35 -8.56 5.70
C GLU A 163 8.51 -7.23 4.97
N ILE A 164 8.59 -6.09 5.68
CA ILE A 164 8.80 -4.80 5.04
C ILE A 164 10.30 -4.63 4.73
N PRO A 165 10.70 -4.35 3.47
CA PRO A 165 12.09 -4.24 3.08
C PRO A 165 12.77 -3.03 3.74
N ALA A 166 14.02 -3.22 4.16
CA ALA A 166 14.81 -2.16 4.77
C ALA A 166 15.56 -1.32 3.71
N PRO A 167 15.84 -0.03 3.96
CA PRO A 167 16.49 0.86 2.99
C PRO A 167 17.97 0.51 2.72
N PHE A 168 18.52 -0.45 3.45
CA PHE A 168 19.91 -0.95 3.34
C PHE A 168 19.98 -2.37 2.75
N PHE A 169 18.89 -2.90 2.22
CA PHE A 169 18.89 -4.20 1.54
C PHE A 169 19.65 -4.12 0.21
N SER A 170 20.43 -5.17 -0.08
CA SER A 170 21.01 -5.39 -1.41
C SER A 170 19.92 -5.73 -2.44
N LEU A 171 20.26 -5.64 -3.72
CA LEU A 171 19.33 -6.02 -4.80
C LEU A 171 18.78 -7.45 -4.64
N SER A 172 19.61 -8.41 -4.28
CA SER A 172 19.18 -9.80 -4.08
C SER A 172 18.20 -9.97 -2.90
N GLN A 173 18.37 -9.18 -1.83
CA GLN A 173 17.45 -9.15 -0.70
C GLN A 173 16.12 -8.52 -1.10
N LEU A 174 16.14 -7.41 -1.86
CA LEU A 174 14.94 -6.77 -2.39
C LEU A 174 14.14 -7.72 -3.30
N ILE A 175 14.81 -8.37 -4.26
CA ILE A 175 14.18 -9.33 -5.18
C ILE A 175 13.55 -10.49 -4.39
N THR A 176 14.26 -11.02 -3.39
CA THR A 176 13.75 -12.12 -2.56
C THR A 176 12.53 -11.68 -1.75
N ASN A 177 12.59 -10.48 -1.17
CA ASN A 177 11.50 -9.91 -0.38
C ASN A 177 10.23 -9.75 -1.23
N PHE A 178 10.30 -9.08 -2.40
CA PHE A 178 9.15 -8.90 -3.28
C PHE A 178 8.58 -10.24 -3.78
N LYS A 179 9.44 -11.20 -4.12
CA LYS A 179 9.01 -12.55 -4.53
C LYS A 179 8.22 -13.28 -3.45
N ASN A 180 8.52 -13.07 -2.17
CA ASN A 180 7.75 -13.66 -1.08
C ASN A 180 6.31 -13.14 -1.01
N HIS A 181 6.05 -11.97 -1.60
CA HIS A 181 4.72 -11.39 -1.74
C HIS A 181 4.11 -11.62 -3.14
N GLY A 182 4.73 -12.47 -3.97
CA GLY A 182 4.24 -12.77 -5.31
C GLY A 182 4.50 -11.67 -6.35
N LEU A 183 5.39 -10.72 -6.05
CA LEU A 183 5.80 -9.64 -6.95
C LEU A 183 7.15 -9.98 -7.59
N ASP A 184 7.25 -9.76 -8.90
CA ASP A 184 8.47 -10.07 -9.65
C ASP A 184 9.51 -8.93 -9.60
N GLU A 185 10.62 -9.10 -10.32
CA GLU A 185 11.69 -8.11 -10.36
C GLU A 185 11.29 -6.82 -11.08
N LYS A 186 10.37 -6.90 -12.06
CA LYS A 186 9.81 -5.71 -12.70
C LYS A 186 8.93 -4.94 -11.72
N ASP A 187 8.08 -5.66 -10.97
CA ASP A 187 7.25 -5.06 -9.92
C ASP A 187 8.11 -4.36 -8.86
N LEU A 188 9.26 -4.91 -8.49
CA LEU A 188 10.24 -4.26 -7.60
C LEU A 188 10.74 -2.92 -8.17
N VAL A 189 11.24 -2.89 -9.41
CA VAL A 189 11.80 -1.68 -10.01
C VAL A 189 10.71 -0.60 -10.19
N VAL A 190 9.52 -1.03 -10.59
CA VAL A 190 8.39 -0.14 -10.84
C VAL A 190 7.83 0.43 -9.55
N LEU A 191 7.57 -0.40 -8.52
CA LEU A 191 7.01 0.06 -7.25
C LEU A 191 8.02 0.91 -6.45
N SER A 192 9.32 0.66 -6.61
CA SER A 192 10.37 1.58 -6.11
C SER A 192 10.26 2.98 -6.70
N GLY A 193 9.66 3.12 -7.90
CA GLY A 193 9.30 4.40 -8.51
C GLY A 193 8.36 5.25 -7.64
N GLY A 194 7.66 4.68 -6.66
CA GLY A 194 6.90 5.43 -5.66
C GLY A 194 7.76 6.41 -4.83
N HIS A 195 9.08 6.23 -4.81
CA HIS A 195 10.04 7.18 -4.23
C HIS A 195 10.25 8.46 -5.06
N THR A 196 9.56 8.64 -6.20
CA THR A 196 9.50 9.94 -6.89
C THR A 196 8.77 11.03 -6.07
N ILE A 197 8.09 10.65 -4.98
CA ILE A 197 7.43 11.59 -4.08
C ILE A 197 7.82 11.33 -2.63
N GLY A 198 7.75 12.37 -1.81
CA GLY A 198 7.96 12.27 -0.37
C GLY A 198 9.40 12.41 0.08
N TYR A 199 9.65 11.99 1.33
CA TYR A 199 10.88 12.32 2.06
C TYR A 199 11.29 11.17 2.98
N ALA A 200 12.60 10.94 3.09
CA ALA A 200 13.19 10.05 4.06
C ALA A 200 13.86 10.81 5.21
N ARG A 201 13.99 10.14 6.36
CA ARG A 201 14.75 10.63 7.52
C ARG A 201 16.22 10.32 7.33
N CYS A 202 17.09 11.17 7.87
CA CYS A 202 18.55 11.02 7.87
C CYS A 202 19.01 9.63 8.29
N LEU A 203 18.39 9.05 9.32
CA LEU A 203 18.72 7.69 9.78
C LEU A 203 18.58 6.61 8.69
N SER A 204 17.74 6.83 7.68
CA SER A 204 17.47 5.86 6.60
C SER A 204 18.54 5.87 5.50
N PHE A 205 19.33 6.94 5.38
CA PHE A 205 20.35 7.08 4.31
C PHE A 205 21.73 7.47 4.84
N ARG A 206 21.90 7.66 6.15
CA ARG A 206 23.19 8.05 6.76
C ARG A 206 24.32 7.12 6.36
N ASP A 207 24.11 5.81 6.48
CA ASP A 207 25.18 4.84 6.21
C ASP A 207 25.63 4.92 4.75
N ARG A 208 24.68 5.06 3.81
CA ARG A 208 24.95 5.26 2.39
C ARG A 208 25.85 6.46 2.13
N ILE A 209 25.44 7.66 2.56
CA ILE A 209 26.17 8.89 2.22
C ILE A 209 27.60 8.93 2.79
N TYR A 210 27.88 8.12 3.83
CA TYR A 210 29.18 8.07 4.48
C TYR A 210 30.06 6.89 4.03
N ASN A 211 29.47 5.78 3.57
CA ASN A 211 30.21 4.52 3.36
C ASN A 211 30.08 3.95 1.94
N ASP A 212 29.02 4.26 1.20
CA ASP A 212 28.82 3.73 -0.16
C ASP A 212 29.74 4.45 -1.16
N THR A 213 30.12 3.74 -2.22
CA THR A 213 31.00 4.25 -3.30
C THR A 213 30.26 4.52 -4.61
N ASP A 214 29.00 4.12 -4.70
CA ASP A 214 28.12 4.25 -5.86
C ASP A 214 27.17 5.44 -5.74
N ILE A 215 27.64 6.52 -5.11
CA ILE A 215 26.91 7.79 -4.96
C ILE A 215 27.72 8.93 -5.58
N ASP A 216 27.04 9.87 -6.25
CA ASP A 216 27.70 11.09 -6.74
C ASP A 216 28.34 11.85 -5.55
N PRO A 217 29.64 12.19 -5.62
CA PRO A 217 30.34 12.81 -4.50
C PRO A 217 29.78 14.18 -4.09
N ASN A 218 29.26 14.97 -5.04
CA ASN A 218 28.68 16.28 -4.74
C ASN A 218 27.32 16.12 -4.04
N PHE A 219 26.51 15.17 -4.50
CA PHE A 219 25.25 14.82 -3.86
C PHE A 219 25.46 14.29 -2.44
N ALA A 220 26.40 13.37 -2.25
CA ALA A 220 26.78 12.87 -0.92
C ALA A 220 27.25 14.02 0.00
N GLN A 221 28.06 14.94 -0.52
CA GLN A 221 28.52 16.10 0.25
C GLN A 221 27.37 17.04 0.62
N TYR A 222 26.43 17.29 -0.28
CA TYR A 222 25.20 18.04 -0.01
C TYR A 222 24.39 17.40 1.13
N LEU A 223 24.13 16.09 1.03
CA LEU A 223 23.36 15.36 2.04
C LEU A 223 24.04 15.35 3.42
N LYS A 224 25.37 15.35 3.50
CA LYS A 224 26.11 15.42 4.79
C LYS A 224 25.87 16.71 5.57
N TYR A 225 25.49 17.81 4.90
CA TYR A 225 25.06 19.04 5.60
C TYR A 225 23.70 18.87 6.28
N ILE A 226 22.80 18.08 5.67
CA ILE A 226 21.46 17.80 6.19
C ILE A 226 21.51 16.68 7.23
N CYS A 227 22.38 15.69 7.02
CA CYS A 227 22.48 14.46 7.79
C CYS A 227 23.90 14.29 8.35
N PRO A 228 24.21 14.90 9.52
CA PRO A 228 25.50 14.72 10.16
C PRO A 228 25.76 13.27 10.55
N ARG A 229 27.05 12.92 10.70
CA ARG A 229 27.48 11.58 11.09
C ARG A 229 26.91 11.13 12.44
N ASN A 230 26.65 12.08 13.34
CA ASN A 230 26.04 11.83 14.64
C ASN A 230 24.90 12.83 14.87
N GLY A 231 23.75 12.33 15.34
CA GLY A 231 22.57 13.16 15.58
C GLY A 231 21.82 13.55 14.30
N GLY A 232 20.78 14.37 14.45
CA GLY A 232 19.95 14.81 13.32
C GLY A 232 19.13 13.70 12.66
N ASP A 233 18.87 12.58 13.36
CA ASP A 233 18.19 11.39 12.81
C ASP A 233 16.86 11.70 12.11
N SER A 234 16.14 12.70 12.61
CA SER A 234 14.83 13.11 12.08
C SER A 234 14.89 14.16 10.97
N ASN A 235 16.08 14.66 10.61
CA ASN A 235 16.24 15.60 9.50
C ASN A 235 15.75 14.94 8.21
N LEU A 236 14.99 15.67 7.43
CA LEU A 236 14.35 15.15 6.22
C LEU A 236 15.14 15.55 4.99
N SER A 237 15.26 14.61 4.05
CA SER A 237 15.70 14.87 2.67
C SER A 237 14.62 14.37 1.72
N PRO A 238 14.32 15.08 0.63
CA PRO A 238 13.41 14.58 -0.38
C PRO A 238 13.98 13.31 -1.02
N LEU A 239 13.10 12.36 -1.36
CA LEU A 239 13.50 11.10 -2.00
C LEU A 239 13.99 11.31 -3.45
N ASP A 240 13.46 12.34 -4.12
CA ASP A 240 13.91 12.79 -5.44
C ASP A 240 13.90 14.35 -5.55
N PRO A 241 14.39 14.94 -6.66
CA PRO A 241 14.39 16.39 -6.85
C PRO A 241 13.02 17.06 -7.02
N THR A 242 11.98 16.30 -7.38
CA THR A 242 10.63 16.78 -7.70
C THR A 242 9.58 16.22 -6.72
N ALA A 243 9.95 16.02 -5.44
CA ALA A 243 9.24 15.24 -4.41
C ALA A 243 7.73 15.52 -4.13
N ALA A 244 7.13 16.48 -4.82
CA ALA A 244 5.70 16.77 -4.84
C ALA A 244 5.02 16.47 -6.21
N ASN A 245 5.73 15.88 -7.17
CA ASN A 245 5.24 15.47 -8.47
C ASN A 245 5.61 13.99 -8.69
N PHE A 246 4.66 13.21 -9.17
CA PHE A 246 4.89 11.81 -9.49
C PHE A 246 5.37 11.69 -10.93
N ASP A 247 6.68 11.51 -11.14
CA ASP A 247 7.30 11.57 -12.47
C ASP A 247 8.52 10.62 -12.64
N LEU A 248 9.36 10.83 -13.66
CA LEU A 248 10.53 10.00 -13.95
C LEU A 248 11.83 10.43 -13.24
N ALA A 249 11.79 11.50 -12.43
CA ALA A 249 12.98 12.05 -11.80
C ALA A 249 13.66 11.07 -10.85
N TYR A 250 12.90 10.14 -10.26
CA TYR A 250 13.43 9.01 -9.51
C TYR A 250 14.43 8.20 -10.35
N TYR A 251 14.01 7.67 -11.51
CA TYR A 251 14.86 6.85 -12.37
C TYR A 251 16.01 7.66 -12.97
N SER A 252 15.76 8.92 -13.35
CA SER A 252 16.80 9.84 -13.82
C SER A 252 17.88 10.07 -12.75
N SER A 253 17.50 10.09 -11.46
CA SER A 253 18.42 10.21 -10.34
C SER A 253 19.27 8.96 -10.15
N LEU A 254 18.68 7.77 -10.31
CA LEU A 254 19.44 6.51 -10.20
C LEU A 254 20.54 6.42 -11.28
N VAL A 255 20.22 6.79 -12.51
CA VAL A 255 21.20 6.85 -13.63
C VAL A 255 22.35 7.81 -13.33
N GLN A 256 22.08 8.90 -12.62
CA GLN A 256 23.06 9.90 -12.20
C GLN A 256 23.77 9.58 -10.88
N LYS A 257 23.49 8.41 -10.28
CA LYS A 257 24.00 8.01 -8.96
C LYS A 257 23.59 8.96 -7.82
N THR A 258 22.41 9.56 -7.94
CA THR A 258 21.81 10.45 -6.95
C THR A 258 20.57 9.83 -6.29
N GLY A 259 20.44 8.50 -6.28
CA GLY A 259 19.45 7.79 -5.47
C GLY A 259 19.71 7.99 -3.97
N LEU A 260 18.66 8.32 -3.20
CA LEU A 260 18.81 8.71 -1.80
C LEU A 260 19.12 7.51 -0.89
N LEU A 261 18.37 6.41 -1.03
CA LEU A 261 18.53 5.22 -0.19
C LEU A 261 19.53 4.24 -0.84
N HIS A 262 20.12 3.37 -0.02
CA HIS A 262 20.98 2.29 -0.54
C HIS A 262 20.17 1.36 -1.45
N SER A 263 18.98 0.96 -0.98
CA SER A 263 18.03 0.16 -1.77
C SER A 263 17.63 0.80 -3.10
N ASP A 264 17.64 2.13 -3.21
CA ASP A 264 17.33 2.81 -4.46
C ASP A 264 18.45 2.60 -5.48
N GLN A 265 19.70 2.84 -5.06
CA GLN A 265 20.83 2.75 -5.98
C GLN A 265 21.18 1.31 -6.35
N GLU A 266 20.87 0.34 -5.50
CA GLU A 266 21.00 -1.08 -5.82
C GLU A 266 20.20 -1.49 -7.07
N LEU A 267 19.16 -0.74 -7.46
CA LEU A 267 18.42 -0.96 -8.71
C LEU A 267 19.22 -0.56 -9.96
N PHE A 268 20.26 0.27 -9.82
CA PHE A 268 21.12 0.74 -10.91
C PHE A 268 22.60 0.69 -10.49
N ASN A 269 23.14 -0.53 -10.45
CA ASN A 269 24.50 -0.80 -9.97
C ASN A 269 25.24 -1.85 -10.80
N GLY A 270 24.93 -1.96 -12.10
CA GLY A 270 25.54 -2.94 -13.01
C GLY A 270 24.90 -4.32 -12.93
N ALA A 271 23.60 -4.38 -12.61
CA ALA A 271 22.86 -5.62 -12.35
C ALA A 271 21.69 -5.83 -13.33
N SER A 272 20.84 -6.83 -13.04
CA SER A 272 19.74 -7.24 -13.91
C SER A 272 18.64 -6.18 -14.07
N THR A 273 18.49 -5.27 -13.11
CA THR A 273 17.49 -4.20 -13.10
C THR A 273 17.89 -2.95 -13.89
N ASP A 274 19.17 -2.81 -14.27
CA ASP A 274 19.69 -1.59 -14.90
C ASP A 274 18.94 -1.21 -16.18
N ALA A 275 18.55 -2.20 -16.99
CA ALA A 275 17.84 -1.97 -18.24
C ALA A 275 16.43 -1.38 -18.02
N LEU A 276 15.73 -1.83 -16.96
CA LEU A 276 14.42 -1.29 -16.59
C LEU A 276 14.54 0.13 -16.05
N VAL A 277 15.52 0.39 -15.19
CA VAL A 277 15.78 1.75 -14.68
C VAL A 277 16.12 2.70 -15.84
N GLN A 278 16.96 2.27 -16.79
CA GLN A 278 17.25 3.07 -17.98
C GLN A 278 15.98 3.34 -18.79
N GLN A 279 15.15 2.34 -19.05
CA GLN A 279 13.89 2.52 -19.78
C GLN A 279 13.02 3.59 -19.12
N TYR A 280 12.71 3.45 -17.83
CA TYR A 280 11.84 4.39 -17.13
C TYR A 280 12.48 5.76 -16.89
N SER A 281 13.79 5.93 -17.11
CA SER A 281 14.42 7.26 -17.04
C SER A 281 13.98 8.21 -18.17
N TYR A 282 13.37 7.69 -19.25
CA TYR A 282 12.87 8.50 -20.37
C TYR A 282 11.47 8.12 -20.88
N ASP A 283 10.90 7.00 -20.41
CA ASP A 283 9.60 6.47 -20.86
C ASP A 283 8.51 6.67 -19.78
N THR A 284 7.84 7.83 -19.81
CA THR A 284 6.80 8.16 -18.83
C THR A 284 5.58 7.27 -18.98
N GLU A 285 5.18 7.00 -20.22
CA GLU A 285 4.00 6.19 -20.51
C GLU A 285 4.21 4.74 -20.03
N GLY A 286 5.36 4.14 -20.36
CA GLY A 286 5.71 2.80 -19.90
C GLY A 286 5.81 2.71 -18.38
N PHE A 287 6.44 3.68 -17.71
CA PHE A 287 6.48 3.71 -16.24
C PHE A 287 5.07 3.78 -15.64
N PHE A 288 4.22 4.68 -16.15
CA PHE A 288 2.89 4.91 -15.60
C PHE A 288 1.96 3.70 -15.78
N GLU A 289 2.01 3.06 -16.95
CA GLU A 289 1.26 1.83 -17.22
C GLU A 289 1.71 0.69 -16.29
N ASP A 290 3.01 0.47 -16.18
CA ASP A 290 3.54 -0.60 -15.34
C ASP A 290 3.32 -0.33 -13.84
N PHE A 291 3.37 0.94 -13.41
CA PHE A 291 3.09 1.32 -12.03
C PHE A 291 1.64 1.04 -11.66
N ALA A 292 0.69 1.39 -12.52
CA ALA A 292 -0.72 1.04 -12.38
C ALA A 292 -0.90 -0.49 -12.22
N ASN A 293 -0.30 -1.28 -13.11
CA ASN A 293 -0.38 -2.74 -13.07
C ASN A 293 0.24 -3.33 -11.79
N SER A 294 1.40 -2.82 -11.38
CA SER A 294 2.11 -3.30 -10.18
C SER A 294 1.36 -2.92 -8.90
N MET A 295 0.71 -1.75 -8.86
CA MET A 295 -0.16 -1.35 -7.74
C MET A 295 -1.39 -2.24 -7.63
N ILE A 296 -1.99 -2.67 -8.75
CA ILE A 296 -3.09 -3.64 -8.74
C ILE A 296 -2.61 -5.00 -8.20
N LYS A 297 -1.45 -5.50 -8.67
CA LYS A 297 -0.86 -6.75 -8.16
C LYS A 297 -0.60 -6.67 -6.66
N MET A 298 0.03 -5.59 -6.19
CA MET A 298 0.30 -5.37 -4.77
C MET A 298 -1.01 -5.31 -3.96
N GLY A 299 -2.02 -4.60 -4.46
CA GLY A 299 -3.34 -4.54 -3.84
C GLY A 299 -4.04 -5.91 -3.74
N ASN A 300 -3.62 -6.90 -4.53
CA ASN A 300 -4.20 -8.24 -4.55
C ASN A 300 -3.45 -9.24 -3.66
N ILE A 301 -2.49 -8.79 -2.83
CA ILE A 301 -1.79 -9.65 -1.88
C ILE A 301 -2.75 -10.06 -0.76
N GLN A 302 -3.07 -11.36 -0.73
CA GLN A 302 -3.78 -12.07 0.35
C GLN A 302 -4.98 -11.31 0.97
N PRO A 303 -5.94 -10.81 0.18
CA PRO A 303 -7.05 -10.03 0.73
C PRO A 303 -8.00 -10.91 1.56
N LEU A 304 -8.49 -10.38 2.67
CA LEU A 304 -9.66 -10.93 3.35
C LEU A 304 -10.91 -10.60 2.54
N THR A 305 -11.75 -11.59 2.22
CA THR A 305 -12.97 -11.40 1.41
C THR A 305 -14.15 -12.19 1.97
N GLY A 306 -15.36 -11.89 1.49
CA GLY A 306 -16.56 -12.62 1.88
C GLY A 306 -16.89 -12.47 3.37
N ASP A 307 -16.78 -13.55 4.13
CA ASP A 307 -17.02 -13.61 5.58
C ASP A 307 -15.74 -13.52 6.43
N GLN A 308 -14.56 -13.38 5.80
CA GLN A 308 -13.28 -13.25 6.50
C GLN A 308 -13.09 -11.81 6.99
N GLY A 309 -12.75 -11.63 8.27
CA GLY A 309 -12.57 -10.29 8.85
C GLY A 309 -13.88 -9.50 8.97
N GLU A 310 -13.78 -8.18 9.04
CA GLU A 310 -14.92 -7.29 9.29
C GLU A 310 -14.94 -6.04 8.40
N ILE A 311 -15.98 -5.22 8.55
CA ILE A 311 -15.97 -3.83 8.07
C ILE A 311 -15.86 -2.98 9.33
N ARG A 312 -14.67 -2.44 9.62
CA ARG A 312 -14.46 -1.62 10.81
C ARG A 312 -15.29 -0.34 10.73
N VAL A 313 -15.88 0.08 11.85
CA VAL A 313 -16.51 1.40 11.99
C VAL A 313 -15.46 2.47 12.30
N ASN A 314 -14.35 2.07 12.91
CA ASN A 314 -13.21 2.92 13.20
C ASN A 314 -11.93 2.15 12.84
N CYS A 315 -11.15 2.66 11.90
CA CYS A 315 -9.98 1.96 11.39
C CYS A 315 -8.90 1.66 12.43
N ARG A 316 -8.94 2.33 13.59
CA ARG A 316 -7.96 2.15 14.67
C ARG A 316 -8.24 0.97 15.58
N LYS A 317 -9.41 0.33 15.50
CA LYS A 317 -9.79 -0.74 16.41
C LYS A 317 -10.74 -1.74 15.77
N VAL A 318 -10.72 -2.95 16.31
CA VAL A 318 -11.69 -3.99 15.99
C VAL A 318 -13.08 -3.59 16.50
N ASN A 319 -14.16 -4.02 15.83
CA ASN A 319 -15.52 -3.82 16.31
C ASN A 319 -15.81 -4.70 17.55
N TYR A 320 -16.68 -4.22 18.45
CA TYR A 320 -17.14 -4.93 19.65
C TYR A 320 -18.67 -4.88 19.76
#